data_AF-A0A2V2PSW9-F1
#
_entry.id   AF-A0A2V2PSW9-F1
#
_cell.length_a   1.000
_cell.length_b   1.000
_cell.length_c   1.000
_cell.angle_alpha   90.00
_cell.angle_beta   90.00
_cell.angle_gamma   90.00
#
_symmetry.space_group_name_H-M   'P 1'
#
loop_
_entity.id
_entity.type
_entity.pdbx_description
1 polymer ?
#
loop_
_entity_poly.entity_id
_entity_poly.type
_entity_poly.pdbx_seq_one_letter_code
_entity_poly.pdbx_strand_id
1 'polypeptide(L)' 'MGWFEQHARDLPWRRPEAGAWGVMVSEFMLQQTPVSRVLPVYEQWLARWPRPADLAAEAPGEAVRAWGRLGY' A
#
# COMPACT_ATOMS: atom_id res chain seq x y z
N MET A 1 -27.52 -2.18 1.88
CA MET A 1 -26.05 -2.06 1.87
C MET A 1 -25.51 -0.95 2.79
N GLY A 2 -26.25 -0.43 3.78
CA GLY A 2 -25.79 0.74 4.55
C GLY A 2 -24.76 0.47 5.66
N TRP A 3 -24.63 -0.77 6.16
CA TRP A 3 -23.72 -1.04 7.28
C TRP A 3 -22.25 -0.76 6.92
N PHE A 4 -21.81 -1.19 5.73
CA PHE A 4 -20.43 -0.93 5.30
C PHE A 4 -20.18 0.56 5.09
N GLU A 5 -21.12 1.28 4.48
CA GLU A 5 -21.03 2.73 4.30
C GLU A 5 -20.88 3.48 5.63
N GLN A 6 -21.51 2.99 6.70
CA GLN A 6 -21.49 3.62 8.03
C GLN A 6 -20.33 3.16 8.93
N HIS A 7 -19.84 1.93 8.77
CA HIS A 7 -18.90 1.30 9.70
C HIS A 7 -17.58 0.87 9.09
N ALA A 8 -17.36 1.05 7.78
CA ALA A 8 -16.08 0.75 7.17
C ALA A 8 -14.98 1.58 7.83
N ARG A 9 -13.89 0.91 8.20
CA ARG A 9 -12.68 1.62 8.60
C ARG A 9 -12.15 2.44 7.44
N ASP A 10 -11.75 3.65 7.74
CA ASP A 10 -10.98 4.50 6.83
C ASP A 10 -9.58 3.90 6.64
N LEU A 11 -9.32 3.45 5.41
CA LEU A 11 -8.04 2.88 5.00
C LEU A 11 -7.61 3.59 3.73
N PRO A 12 -6.35 4.03 3.61
CA PRO A 12 -5.94 4.93 2.55
C PRO A 12 -6.12 4.31 1.15
N TRP A 13 -5.90 3.01 0.99
CA TRP A 13 -6.13 2.27 -0.25
C TRP A 13 -7.61 2.09 -0.63
N ARG A 14 -8.56 2.42 0.24
CA ARG A 14 -10.00 2.43 -0.08
C ARG A 14 -10.49 3.79 -0.56
N ARG A 15 -9.67 4.83 -0.43
CA ARG A 15 -10.05 6.18 -0.85
C ARG A 15 -9.85 6.33 -2.36
N PRO A 16 -10.64 7.18 -3.06
CA PRO A 16 -10.53 7.37 -4.50
C PRO A 16 -9.12 7.76 -4.97
N GLU A 17 -8.37 8.49 -4.13
CA GLU A 17 -7.04 9.01 -4.46
C GLU A 17 -5.97 7.92 -4.57
N ALA A 18 -6.21 6.72 -4.00
CA ALA A 18 -5.27 5.61 -4.10
C ALA A 18 -5.07 5.14 -5.55
N GLY A 19 -6.12 5.23 -6.37
CA GLY A 19 -6.11 4.75 -7.75
C GLY A 19 -5.71 3.27 -7.90
N ALA A 20 -5.48 2.83 -9.13
CA ALA A 20 -5.11 1.44 -9.40
C ALA A 20 -3.76 1.04 -8.76
N TRP A 21 -2.81 1.98 -8.71
CA TRP A 21 -1.48 1.72 -8.13
C TRP A 21 -1.54 1.51 -6.62
N GLY A 22 -2.18 2.44 -5.89
CA GLY A 22 -2.32 2.34 -4.46
C GLY A 22 -3.16 1.13 -4.04
N VAL A 23 -4.17 0.74 -4.82
CA VAL A 23 -4.91 -0.51 -4.55
C VAL A 23 -4.00 -1.73 -4.73
N MET A 24 -3.33 -1.87 -5.87
CA MET A 24 -2.44 -3.01 -6.14
C MET A 24 -1.33 -3.18 -5.10
N VAL A 25 -0.66 -2.11 -4.71
CA VAL A 25 0.39 -2.15 -3.66
C VAL A 25 -0.21 -2.65 -2.34
N SER A 26 -1.38 -2.14 -1.95
CA SER A 26 -2.03 -2.56 -0.71
C SER A 26 -2.39 -4.05 -0.71
N GLU A 27 -2.91 -4.57 -1.82
CA GLU A 27 -3.27 -5.99 -1.96
C GLU A 27 -2.04 -6.89 -1.81
N PHE A 28 -0.90 -6.54 -2.41
CA PHE A 28 0.35 -7.29 -2.22
C PHE A 28 0.85 -7.23 -0.78
N MET A 29 0.84 -6.05 -0.15
CA MET A 29 1.31 -5.90 1.23
C MET A 29 0.40 -6.61 2.25
N LEU A 30 -0.91 -6.67 2.00
CA LEU A 30 -1.89 -7.29 2.90
C LEU A 30 -1.90 -8.83 2.84
N GLN A 31 -1.17 -9.43 1.90
CA GLN A 31 -1.00 -10.88 1.88
C GLN A 31 -0.28 -11.33 3.15
N GLN A 32 -0.98 -12.12 3.97
CA GLN A 32 -0.46 -12.71 5.21
C GLN A 32 0.09 -11.68 6.24
N THR A 33 -0.22 -10.39 6.07
CA THR A 33 0.26 -9.30 6.93
C THR A 33 -0.91 -8.49 7.49
N PRO A 34 -1.00 -8.30 8.82
CA PRO A 34 -2.09 -7.54 9.42
C PRO A 34 -2.02 -6.05 9.03
N VAL A 35 -3.19 -5.42 8.88
CA VAL A 35 -3.33 -4.00 8.48
C VAL A 35 -2.45 -3.05 9.32
N SER A 36 -2.37 -3.28 10.64
CA SER A 36 -1.59 -2.42 11.55
C SER A 36 -0.10 -2.39 11.21
N ARG A 37 0.43 -3.44 10.60
CA ARG A 37 1.82 -3.49 10.13
C ARG A 37 1.96 -2.91 8.71
N VAL A 38 0.95 -3.09 7.86
CA VAL A 38 0.96 -2.57 6.47
C VAL A 38 0.85 -1.06 6.41
N LEU A 39 -0.04 -0.46 7.20
CA LEU A 39 -0.39 0.96 7.10
C LEU A 39 0.82 1.91 7.04
N PRO A 40 1.79 1.88 7.99
CA PRO A 40 2.94 2.77 7.94
C PRO A 40 3.89 2.52 6.75
N VAL A 41 4.00 1.27 6.29
CA VAL A 41 4.87 0.92 5.15
C VAL A 41 4.23 1.35 3.84
N TYR A 42 2.91 1.20 3.72
CA TYR A 42 2.13 1.66 2.59
C TYR A 42 2.25 3.17 2.37
N GLU A 43 2.10 3.96 3.44
CA GLU A 43 2.21 5.43 3.38
C GLU A 43 3.62 5.86 2.93
N GLN A 44 4.66 5.22 3.48
CA GLN A 44 6.06 5.47 3.07
C GLN A 44 6.30 5.06 1.61
N TRP A 45 5.74 3.93 1.19
CA TRP A 45 5.86 3.42 -0.17
C TRP A 45 5.26 4.39 -1.20
N LEU A 46 4.03 4.87 -0.98
CA LEU A 46 3.39 5.81 -1.88
C LEU A 46 3.97 7.22 -1.80
N ALA A 47 4.52 7.62 -0.66
CA ALA A 47 5.27 8.88 -0.57
C ALA A 47 6.55 8.84 -1.42
N ARG A 48 7.23 7.68 -1.46
CA ARG A 48 8.47 7.49 -2.24
C ARG A 48 8.19 7.22 -3.72
N TRP A 49 7.19 6.39 -4.03
CA TRP A 49 6.82 5.98 -5.38
C TRP A 49 5.32 6.19 -5.62
N PRO A 50 4.89 7.44 -5.87
CA PRO A 50 3.48 7.76 -6.08
C PRO A 50 2.89 7.10 -7.33
N ARG A 51 3.73 6.73 -8.31
CA ARG A 51 3.33 6.06 -9.55
C ARG A 51 4.21 4.84 -9.82
N PRO A 52 3.72 3.84 -10.58
CA PRO A 52 4.51 2.67 -10.96
C PRO A 52 5.83 3.01 -11.68
N ALA A 53 5.83 4.08 -12.48
CA ALA A 53 7.01 4.54 -13.19
C ALA A 53 8.12 5.06 -12.25
N ASP A 54 7.75 5.62 -11.10
CA ASP A 54 8.71 6.13 -10.12
C ASP A 54 9.45 4.95 -9.45
N LEU A 55 8.76 3.84 -9.21
CA LEU A 55 9.37 2.60 -8.73
C LEU A 55 10.25 1.94 -9.81
N ALA A 56 9.76 1.90 -11.05
CA ALA A 56 10.47 1.26 -12.16
C ALA A 56 11.80 1.95 -12.53
N ALA A 57 11.95 3.24 -12.19
CA ALA A 57 13.17 4.00 -12.40
C ALA A 57 14.28 3.69 -11.38
N GLU A 58 13.96 3.00 -10.28
CA GLU A 58 14.88 2.70 -9.20
C GLU A 58 15.53 1.32 -9.34
N ALA A 59 16.68 1.15 -8.70
CA ALA A 59 17.31 -0.16 -8.62
C ALA A 59 16.39 -1.14 -7.87
N PRO A 60 16.21 -2.40 -8.32
CA PRO A 60 15.32 -3.37 -7.68
C PRO A 60 15.59 -3.57 -6.17
N GLY A 61 16.84 -3.41 -5.73
CA GLY A 61 17.22 -3.50 -4.32
C GLY A 61 16.63 -2.40 -3.43
N GLU A 62 16.26 -1.23 -3.98
CA GLU A 62 15.57 -0.18 -3.23
C GLU A 62 14.16 -0.61 -2.84
N ALA A 63 13.44 -1.26 -3.77
CA ALA A 63 12.11 -1.81 -3.52
C ALA A 63 12.16 -2.86 -2.40
N VAL A 64 13.13 -3.78 -2.44
CA VAL A 64 13.34 -4.81 -1.40
C VAL A 64 13.65 -4.18 -0.04
N ARG A 65 14.51 -3.16 0.00
CA ARG A 65 14.82 -2.42 1.23
C ARG A 65 13.59 -1.74 1.82
N ALA A 66 12.78 -1.10 0.99
CA ALA A 66 11.56 -0.42 1.42
C ALA A 66 10.46 -1.38 1.88
N TRP A 67 10.37 -2.58 1.28
CA TRP A 67 9.44 -3.63 1.71
C TRP A 67 9.77 -4.14 3.13
N GLY A 68 11.06 -4.16 3.47
CA GLY A 68 11.56 -4.30 4.83
C GLY A 68 11.06 -5.57 5.53
N ARG A 69 10.41 -5.40 6.69
CA ARG A 69 9.94 -6.51 7.56
C ARG A 69 8.47 -6.89 7.36
N LEU A 70 7.83 -6.45 6.27
CA LEU A 70 6.46 -6.89 5.97
C LEU A 70 6.39 -8.41 5.79
N GLY A 71 7.49 -9.04 5.41
CA GLY A 71 7.60 -10.47 5.18
C GLY A 71 7.42 -10.82 3.71
N TYR A 72 7.90 -12.02 3.40
CA TYR A 72 8.26 -12.59 2.09
C TYR A 72 9.63 -12.16 1.57
#